data_AF-U2QE69-F1
#
_entry.id   AF-U2QE69-F1
#
_cell.length_a   1.000
_cell.length_b   1.000
_cell.length_c   1.000
_cell.angle_alpha   90.00
_cell.angle_beta   90.00
_cell.angle_gamma   90.00
#
_symmetry.space_group_name_H-M   'P 1'
#
loop_
_entity.id
_entity.type
_entity.pdbx_description
1 polymer ?
#
loop_
_entity_poly.entity_id
_entity_poly.type
_entity_poly.pdbx_seq_one_letter_code
_entity_poly.pdbx_strand_id
1 'polypeptide(L)'
;MKYPIGIQDFRKIREDGYVYIDKTALIHDLVKNGAIYFLSRPRRFGKSLLVSTLKYYFLGEKELFKGLAIDTLETEWKQYPVFHLDFNGSNFTDPNELGRTIEAFVAQGERRYGKAVDELGIGRRFAHVLHAAHEQTGLRCVVLIDEYDKPLLDVLDTGKTVKAGNDERSLEDNHREILKGFYSVFKAADQDLQFVLLTGVTKFSQVSVFSGFNQPNDISMAPKYDALCGVTTKELHTVFAEGISELAESLGTTAEDMKRQLKRQYDGYHFSRMMTDVYNPFSLLKAFDNQDIRDFWFQTGTPSYLLRLLDHCEENVNELVGRYYDAQEFVDYKADVEKPLPMIYQSGYLTIKGYDPDVRQFLLDFPNAEVIKGFISLLSADYFKSKESASSAVAQMVLA
;
A
#
# COMPACT_ATOMS: atom_id res chain seq x y z
N MET A 1 -4.79 12.30 -23.98
CA MET A 1 -4.44 12.46 -22.53
C MET A 1 -3.07 11.84 -22.21
N LYS A 2 -2.33 12.27 -21.17
CA LYS A 2 -1.02 11.67 -20.77
C LYS A 2 -1.15 10.92 -19.44
N TYR A 3 -0.89 9.61 -19.44
CA TYR A 3 -1.13 8.72 -18.29
C TYR A 3 0.15 8.50 -17.44
N PRO A 4 0.11 8.66 -16.10
CA PRO A 4 1.29 8.56 -15.23
C PRO A 4 1.67 7.10 -14.89
N ILE A 5 1.85 6.26 -15.91
CA ILE A 5 2.19 4.85 -15.72
C ILE A 5 3.62 4.72 -15.17
N GLY A 6 3.75 4.14 -13.98
CA GLY A 6 5.04 3.98 -13.31
C GLY A 6 5.61 5.27 -12.71
N ILE A 7 4.85 6.38 -12.73
CA ILE A 7 5.24 7.64 -12.10
C ILE A 7 4.54 7.76 -10.76
N GLN A 8 5.33 7.85 -9.69
CA GLN A 8 4.83 7.98 -8.32
C GLN A 8 5.12 9.35 -7.70
N ASP A 9 5.95 10.17 -8.37
CA ASP A 9 6.28 11.51 -7.90
C ASP A 9 5.18 12.51 -8.29
N PHE A 10 4.53 13.10 -7.29
CA PHE A 10 3.43 14.04 -7.48
C PHE A 10 3.89 15.29 -8.24
N ARG A 11 5.06 15.85 -7.91
CA ARG A 11 5.62 17.01 -8.63
C ARG A 11 5.72 16.71 -10.13
N LYS A 12 6.34 15.60 -10.50
CA LYS A 12 6.47 15.18 -11.90
C LYS A 12 5.11 15.07 -12.59
N ILE A 13 4.09 14.50 -11.93
CA ILE A 13 2.74 14.41 -12.50
C ILE A 13 2.18 15.81 -12.80
N ARG A 14 2.33 16.76 -11.86
CA ARG A 14 1.80 18.12 -11.99
C ARG A 14 2.55 18.97 -13.01
N GLU A 15 3.89 18.90 -13.02
CA GLU A 15 4.74 19.72 -13.88
C GLU A 15 4.77 19.20 -15.34
N ASP A 16 4.77 17.87 -15.55
CA ASP A 16 4.90 17.26 -16.88
C ASP A 16 3.54 17.02 -17.60
N GLY A 17 2.44 17.58 -17.06
CA GLY A 17 1.11 17.54 -17.65
C GLY A 17 0.45 16.16 -17.68
N TYR A 18 0.75 15.30 -16.70
CA TYR A 18 0.07 14.01 -16.56
C TYR A 18 -1.31 14.20 -15.90
N VAL A 19 -2.25 13.31 -16.23
CA VAL A 19 -3.54 13.27 -15.54
C VAL A 19 -3.34 12.94 -14.05
N TYR A 20 -4.01 13.69 -13.18
CA TYR A 20 -4.02 13.47 -11.73
C TYR A 20 -5.46 13.41 -11.24
N ILE A 21 -5.80 12.37 -10.50
CA ILE A 21 -7.10 12.23 -9.85
C ILE A 21 -7.02 12.93 -8.51
N ASP A 22 -7.80 13.99 -8.34
CA ASP A 22 -7.71 14.84 -7.16
C ASP A 22 -8.28 14.17 -5.90
N LYS A 23 -7.37 13.74 -5.02
CA LYS A 23 -7.69 13.22 -3.67
C LYS A 23 -7.42 14.23 -2.56
N THR A 24 -7.09 15.47 -2.91
CA THR A 24 -6.49 16.41 -1.97
C THR A 24 -7.46 16.92 -0.89
N ALA A 25 -8.77 16.83 -1.13
CA ALA A 25 -9.78 17.07 -0.08
C ALA A 25 -9.69 16.03 1.06
N LEU A 26 -9.50 14.75 0.72
CA LEU A 26 -9.30 13.67 1.71
C LEU A 26 -7.96 13.82 2.41
N ILE A 27 -6.93 14.25 1.70
CA ILE A 27 -5.61 14.55 2.28
C ILE A 27 -5.71 15.69 3.30
N HIS A 28 -6.40 16.79 2.95
CA HIS A 28 -6.63 17.90 3.86
C HIS A 28 -7.36 17.44 5.13
N ASP A 29 -8.39 16.62 4.98
CA ASP A 29 -9.10 16.05 6.12
C ASP A 29 -8.20 15.15 6.99
N LEU A 30 -7.36 14.32 6.35
CA LEU A 30 -6.43 13.43 7.05
C LEU A 30 -5.42 14.21 7.91
N VAL A 31 -4.82 15.27 7.36
CA VAL A 31 -3.78 16.05 8.06
C VAL A 31 -4.33 16.99 9.14
N LYS A 32 -5.63 17.31 9.13
CA LYS A 32 -6.27 18.16 10.15
C LYS A 32 -6.87 17.37 11.32
N ASN A 33 -7.26 16.11 11.10
CA ASN A 33 -8.03 15.33 12.09
C ASN A 33 -7.25 14.22 12.80
N GLY A 34 -5.95 14.10 12.54
CA GLY A 34 -5.10 13.18 13.30
C GLY A 34 -3.63 13.33 12.98
N ALA A 35 -2.83 12.57 13.71
CA ALA A 35 -1.38 12.68 13.66
C ALA A 35 -0.72 11.39 13.18
N ILE A 36 -1.14 10.22 13.64
CA ILE A 36 -0.45 8.96 13.37
C ILE A 36 -1.41 7.98 12.68
N TYR A 37 -1.10 7.63 11.45
CA TYR A 37 -1.93 6.79 10.59
C TYR A 37 -1.19 5.59 10.04
N PHE A 38 -1.95 4.51 9.89
CA PHE A 38 -1.56 3.35 9.11
C PHE A 38 -2.55 3.15 7.96
N LEU A 39 -2.04 2.92 6.75
CA LEU A 39 -2.84 2.61 5.57
C LEU A 39 -2.25 1.43 4.81
N SER A 40 -2.96 0.30 4.78
CA SER A 40 -2.69 -0.78 3.84
C SER A 40 -3.62 -0.69 2.63
N ARG A 41 -3.04 -0.90 1.45
CA ARG A 41 -3.77 -1.10 0.19
C ARG A 41 -3.01 -2.11 -0.66
N PRO A 42 -3.70 -2.84 -1.57
CA PRO A 42 -3.02 -3.73 -2.49
C PRO A 42 -1.95 -3.01 -3.33
N ARG A 43 -1.09 -3.80 -3.97
CA ARG A 43 -0.09 -3.26 -4.89
C ARG A 43 -0.74 -2.46 -6.00
N ARG A 44 -0.06 -1.39 -6.42
CA ARG A 44 -0.46 -0.50 -7.54
C ARG A 44 -1.72 0.36 -7.30
N PHE A 45 -2.17 0.52 -6.05
CA PHE A 45 -3.29 1.41 -5.70
C PHE A 45 -2.92 2.90 -5.54
N GLY A 46 -1.66 3.28 -5.73
CA GLY A 46 -1.23 4.69 -5.63
C GLY A 46 -0.76 5.13 -4.24
N LYS A 47 -0.39 4.19 -3.35
CA LYS A 47 0.16 4.49 -2.01
C LYS A 47 1.38 5.43 -2.06
N SER A 48 2.38 5.12 -2.89
CA SER A 48 3.58 5.96 -3.06
C SER A 48 3.25 7.34 -3.63
N LEU A 49 2.21 7.44 -4.49
CA LEU A 49 1.73 8.73 -4.98
C LEU A 49 1.06 9.55 -3.86
N LEU A 50 0.28 8.90 -2.98
CA LEU A 50 -0.26 9.55 -1.78
C LEU A 50 0.87 10.05 -0.87
N VAL A 51 1.88 9.23 -0.61
CA VAL A 51 3.06 9.62 0.19
C VAL A 51 3.79 10.81 -0.45
N SER A 52 4.02 10.77 -1.76
CA SER A 52 4.63 11.89 -2.50
C SER A 52 3.77 13.16 -2.43
N THR A 53 2.45 13.04 -2.54
CA THR A 53 1.52 14.17 -2.42
C THR A 53 1.59 14.78 -1.02
N LEU A 54 1.55 13.97 0.04
CA LEU A 54 1.72 14.42 1.43
C LEU A 54 3.07 15.09 1.66
N LYS A 55 4.15 14.53 1.10
CA LYS A 55 5.49 15.12 1.18
C LYS A 55 5.49 16.55 0.66
N TYR A 56 4.99 16.78 -0.55
CA TYR A 56 4.97 18.13 -1.13
C TYR A 56 4.00 19.08 -0.43
N TYR A 57 2.88 18.57 0.10
CA TYR A 57 1.97 19.35 0.94
C TYR A 57 2.70 19.87 2.19
N PHE A 58 3.39 19.00 2.93
CA PHE A 58 4.10 19.39 4.14
C PHE A 58 5.39 20.19 3.88
N LEU A 59 5.96 20.10 2.68
CA LEU A 59 7.04 21.01 2.24
C LEU A 59 6.51 22.42 1.89
N GLY A 60 5.21 22.66 1.92
CA GLY A 60 4.60 23.96 1.61
C GLY A 60 4.64 24.33 0.13
N GLU A 61 4.73 23.34 -0.76
CA GLU A 61 4.88 23.53 -2.22
C GLU A 61 3.54 23.86 -2.90
N LYS A 62 2.93 24.98 -2.49
CA LYS A 62 1.58 25.42 -2.88
C LYS A 62 1.32 25.37 -4.39
N GLU A 63 2.30 25.77 -5.18
CA GLU A 63 2.17 25.85 -6.64
C GLU A 63 1.79 24.52 -7.29
N LEU A 64 2.24 23.39 -6.72
CA LEU A 64 1.89 22.05 -7.23
C LEU A 64 0.40 21.71 -7.04
N PHE A 65 -0.25 22.34 -6.07
CA PHE A 65 -1.63 22.07 -5.70
C PHE A 65 -2.64 22.97 -6.38
N LYS A 66 -2.20 23.96 -7.17
CA LYS A 66 -3.11 24.87 -7.88
C LYS A 66 -4.19 24.14 -8.66
N GLY A 67 -5.44 24.56 -8.47
CA GLY A 67 -6.60 23.97 -9.13
C GLY A 67 -7.05 22.61 -8.58
N LEU A 68 -6.44 22.11 -7.50
CA LEU A 68 -6.92 20.96 -6.74
C LEU A 68 -7.77 21.45 -5.55
N ALA A 69 -8.59 20.58 -4.98
CA ALA A 69 -9.50 20.91 -3.89
C ALA A 69 -8.77 21.58 -2.72
N ILE A 70 -7.57 21.08 -2.35
CA ILE A 70 -6.80 21.61 -1.23
C ILE A 70 -6.30 23.04 -1.42
N ASP A 71 -6.16 23.52 -2.66
CA ASP A 71 -5.80 24.92 -2.96
C ASP A 71 -6.77 25.91 -2.31
N THR A 72 -8.05 25.53 -2.23
CA THR A 72 -9.10 26.33 -1.58
C THR A 72 -9.27 26.05 -0.08
N LEU A 73 -8.82 24.88 0.39
CA LEU A 73 -9.02 24.44 1.78
C LEU A 73 -7.87 24.87 2.68
N GLU A 74 -6.62 24.83 2.19
CA GLU A 74 -5.42 25.16 2.95
C GLU A 74 -5.01 26.62 2.75
N THR A 75 -4.77 27.32 3.85
CA THR A 75 -4.48 28.76 3.86
C THR A 75 -3.09 29.09 4.41
N GLU A 76 -2.51 28.26 5.28
CA GLU A 76 -1.27 28.56 5.98
C GLU A 76 -0.01 28.12 5.22
N TRP A 77 -0.08 26.99 4.49
CA TRP A 77 1.04 26.43 3.70
C TRP A 77 2.39 26.44 4.44
N LYS A 78 2.37 25.99 5.71
CA LYS A 78 3.57 25.86 6.55
C LYS A 78 4.57 24.87 5.95
N GLN A 79 5.86 25.16 6.12
CA GLN A 79 6.96 24.29 5.68
C GLN A 79 7.49 23.47 6.86
N TYR A 80 7.10 22.20 6.92
CA TYR A 80 7.49 21.29 7.99
C TYR A 80 8.81 20.57 7.68
N PRO A 81 9.58 20.16 8.70
CA PRO A 81 10.67 19.21 8.49
C PRO A 81 10.10 17.83 8.14
N VAL A 82 10.27 17.41 6.88
CA VAL A 82 9.76 16.14 6.35
C VAL A 82 10.87 15.09 6.26
N PHE A 83 10.61 13.92 6.85
CA PHE A 83 11.43 12.72 6.77
C PHE A 83 10.67 11.65 5.98
N HIS A 84 11.23 11.19 4.87
CA HIS A 84 10.61 10.19 4.01
C HIS A 84 11.53 8.97 3.89
N LEU A 85 11.05 7.82 4.37
CA LEU A 85 11.73 6.53 4.29
C LEU A 85 10.94 5.62 3.35
N ASP A 86 11.60 5.14 2.30
CA ASP A 86 11.06 4.14 1.37
C ASP A 86 11.98 2.91 1.43
N PHE A 87 11.40 1.75 1.72
CA PHE A 87 12.15 0.49 1.77
C PHE A 87 12.31 -0.16 0.38
N ASN A 88 11.74 0.40 -0.70
CA ASN A 88 11.96 -0.10 -2.05
C ASN A 88 13.43 -0.05 -2.48
N GLY A 89 13.82 -0.96 -3.37
CA GLY A 89 15.15 -0.98 -3.99
C GLY A 89 16.24 -1.71 -3.20
N SER A 90 16.00 -2.06 -1.94
CA SER A 90 16.91 -2.91 -1.13
C SER A 90 16.54 -4.39 -1.21
N ASN A 91 17.55 -5.25 -1.10
CA ASN A 91 17.37 -6.70 -0.93
C ASN A 91 17.55 -7.05 0.54
N PHE A 92 16.44 -7.14 1.27
CA PHE A 92 16.50 -7.42 2.71
C PHE A 92 16.87 -8.88 3.03
N THR A 93 17.04 -9.74 2.02
CA THR A 93 17.58 -11.07 2.29
C THR A 93 19.09 -11.08 2.63
N ASP A 94 19.79 -9.95 2.47
CA ASP A 94 21.09 -9.70 3.14
C ASP A 94 20.83 -9.26 4.60
N PRO A 95 21.32 -10.00 5.60
CA PRO A 95 21.08 -9.71 7.02
C PRO A 95 21.46 -8.31 7.51
N ASN A 96 22.36 -7.62 6.81
CA ASN A 96 22.84 -6.30 7.21
C ASN A 96 22.11 -5.16 6.48
N GLU A 97 21.37 -5.45 5.42
CA GLU A 97 20.81 -4.42 4.53
C GLU A 97 19.80 -3.54 5.25
N LEU A 98 18.89 -4.13 6.04
CA LEU A 98 17.91 -3.36 6.82
C LEU A 98 18.59 -2.36 7.77
N GLY A 99 19.64 -2.80 8.47
CA GLY A 99 20.41 -1.95 9.36
C GLY A 99 21.07 -0.79 8.61
N ARG A 100 21.69 -1.07 7.44
CA ARG A 100 22.31 -0.05 6.58
C ARG A 100 21.30 0.95 6.05
N THR A 101 20.12 0.51 5.60
CA THR A 101 19.07 1.39 5.08
C THR A 101 18.59 2.37 6.14
N ILE A 102 18.30 1.89 7.35
CA ILE A 102 17.87 2.76 8.47
C ILE A 102 19.01 3.68 8.91
N GLU A 103 20.23 3.17 9.02
CA GLU A 103 21.41 3.96 9.38
C GLU A 103 21.65 5.11 8.38
N ALA A 104 21.55 4.83 7.07
CA ALA A 104 21.71 5.83 6.02
C ALA A 104 20.61 6.91 6.08
N PHE A 105 19.37 6.51 6.37
CA PHE A 105 18.25 7.42 6.57
C PHE A 105 18.46 8.35 7.77
N VAL A 106 18.84 7.81 8.93
CA VAL A 106 19.13 8.62 10.13
C VAL A 106 20.32 9.54 9.87
N ALA A 107 21.39 9.04 9.24
CA ALA A 107 22.55 9.84 8.88
C ALA A 107 22.22 10.99 7.92
N GLN A 108 21.20 10.86 7.05
CA GLN A 108 20.72 11.96 6.23
C GLN A 108 20.09 13.07 7.07
N GLY A 109 19.26 12.71 8.05
CA GLY A 109 18.69 13.65 9.00
C GLY A 109 19.75 14.33 9.85
N GLU A 110 20.74 13.57 10.34
CA GLU A 110 21.89 14.09 11.08
C GLU A 110 22.72 15.10 10.30
N ARG A 111 22.91 14.88 8.98
CA ARG A 111 23.61 15.85 8.12
C ARG A 111 22.87 17.17 8.02
N ARG A 112 21.54 17.17 8.15
CA ARG A 112 20.70 18.35 7.99
C ARG A 112 20.47 19.11 9.30
N TYR A 113 20.25 18.39 10.39
CA TYR A 113 19.83 18.96 11.68
C TYR A 113 20.86 18.77 12.80
N GLY A 114 21.95 18.04 12.56
CA GLY A 114 23.01 17.80 13.52
C GLY A 114 23.02 16.39 14.11
N LYS A 115 24.21 15.95 14.51
CA LYS A 115 24.45 14.65 15.16
C LYS A 115 24.29 14.76 16.67
N ALA A 116 23.83 13.67 17.29
CA ALA A 116 23.93 13.53 18.74
C ALA A 116 25.41 13.52 19.17
N VAL A 117 25.67 14.12 20.33
CA VAL A 117 27.03 14.18 20.91
C VAL A 117 27.43 12.84 21.52
N ASP A 118 26.46 12.09 22.06
CA ASP A 118 26.67 10.78 22.67
C ASP A 118 26.60 9.64 21.65
N GLU A 119 27.35 8.55 21.92
CA GLU A 119 27.19 7.29 21.18
C GLU A 119 25.85 6.64 21.55
N LEU A 120 24.84 6.93 20.73
CA LEU A 120 23.49 6.45 20.89
C LEU A 120 23.15 5.36 19.85
N GLY A 121 22.28 4.43 20.23
CA GLY A 121 21.68 3.51 19.27
C GLY A 121 20.84 4.24 18.21
N ILE A 122 20.64 3.62 17.05
CA ILE A 122 19.99 4.21 15.86
C ILE A 122 18.65 4.88 16.20
N GLY A 123 17.79 4.23 16.98
CA GLY A 123 16.52 4.82 17.41
C GLY A 123 16.73 6.15 18.14
N ARG A 124 17.56 6.18 19.19
CA ARG A 124 17.82 7.41 19.96
C ARG A 124 18.48 8.52 19.11
N ARG A 125 19.34 8.16 18.16
CA ARG A 125 19.88 9.11 17.18
C ARG A 125 18.78 9.74 16.35
N PHE A 126 17.81 8.95 15.89
CA PHE A 126 16.68 9.48 15.14
C PHE A 126 15.79 10.39 15.99
N ALA A 127 15.51 10.05 17.26
CA ALA A 127 14.81 10.95 18.18
C ALA A 127 15.53 12.29 18.34
N HIS A 128 16.86 12.26 18.51
CA HIS A 128 17.66 13.49 18.58
C HIS A 128 17.52 14.32 17.30
N VAL A 129 17.55 13.69 16.12
CA VAL A 129 17.36 14.38 14.84
C VAL A 129 15.98 15.03 14.75
N LEU A 130 14.91 14.34 15.18
CA LEU A 130 13.55 14.88 15.20
C LEU A 130 13.45 16.08 16.15
N HIS A 131 14.02 15.97 17.34
CA HIS A 131 14.05 17.06 18.32
C HIS A 131 14.84 18.28 17.79
N ALA A 132 16.04 18.06 17.26
CA ALA A 132 16.87 19.13 16.70
C ALA A 132 16.19 19.81 15.50
N ALA A 133 15.49 19.05 14.65
CA ALA A 133 14.71 19.61 13.55
C ALA A 133 13.54 20.47 14.05
N HIS A 134 12.87 20.03 15.11
CA HIS A 134 11.80 20.79 15.74
C HIS A 134 12.32 22.09 16.36
N GLU A 135 13.41 22.05 17.12
CA GLU A 135 14.03 23.25 17.70
C GLU A 135 14.49 24.26 16.65
N GLN A 136 15.13 23.79 15.56
CA GLN A 136 15.67 24.66 14.52
C GLN A 136 14.59 25.29 13.64
N THR A 137 13.50 24.57 13.37
CA THR A 137 12.43 25.05 12.48
C THR A 137 11.27 25.71 13.23
N GLY A 138 11.15 25.46 14.54
CA GLY A 138 9.98 25.84 15.33
C GLY A 138 8.71 25.04 14.99
N LEU A 139 8.82 24.00 14.15
CA LEU A 139 7.70 23.17 13.70
C LEU A 139 8.01 21.69 13.94
N ARG A 140 7.00 20.96 14.41
CA ARG A 140 7.09 19.51 14.63
C ARG A 140 7.28 18.75 13.30
N CYS A 141 7.89 17.59 13.39
CA CYS A 141 8.33 16.78 12.25
C CYS A 141 7.24 15.94 11.61
N VAL A 142 7.34 15.75 10.30
CA VAL A 142 6.50 14.86 9.52
C VAL A 142 7.32 13.65 9.12
N VAL A 143 6.82 12.44 9.40
CA VAL A 143 7.49 11.18 9.04
C VAL A 143 6.60 10.36 8.13
N LEU A 144 7.09 10.05 6.93
CA LEU A 144 6.37 9.27 5.93
C LEU A 144 7.16 7.99 5.63
N ILE A 145 6.52 6.84 5.75
CA ILE A 145 7.15 5.52 5.60
C ILE A 145 6.37 4.73 4.56
N ASP A 146 7.01 4.48 3.41
CA ASP A 146 6.46 3.68 2.32
C ASP A 146 7.06 2.26 2.31
N GLU A 147 6.25 1.28 1.89
CA GLU A 147 6.56 -0.16 1.89
C GLU A 147 7.17 -0.66 3.22
N TYR A 148 6.58 -0.23 4.34
CA TYR A 148 7.07 -0.52 5.70
C TYR A 148 7.23 -2.02 6.02
N ASP A 149 6.45 -2.85 5.32
CA ASP A 149 6.31 -4.30 5.44
C ASP A 149 7.33 -5.07 4.61
N LYS A 150 7.92 -4.44 3.60
CA LYS A 150 8.87 -5.08 2.67
C LYS A 150 10.06 -5.77 3.37
N PRO A 151 10.72 -5.17 4.38
CA PRO A 151 11.83 -5.85 5.06
C PRO A 151 11.43 -7.16 5.73
N LEU A 152 10.19 -7.28 6.19
CA LEU A 152 9.67 -8.52 6.76
C LEU A 152 9.23 -9.48 5.66
N LEU A 153 8.46 -9.02 4.66
CA LEU A 153 7.95 -9.86 3.57
C LEU A 153 9.06 -10.54 2.76
N ASP A 154 10.21 -9.89 2.57
CA ASP A 154 11.33 -10.45 1.81
C ASP A 154 11.99 -11.65 2.52
N VAL A 155 11.91 -11.73 3.85
CA VAL A 155 12.58 -12.76 4.66
C VAL A 155 11.62 -13.76 5.31
N LEU A 156 10.33 -13.43 5.34
CA LEU A 156 9.26 -14.26 5.86
C LEU A 156 9.25 -15.61 5.15
N ASP A 157 9.27 -16.68 5.95
CA ASP A 157 9.24 -18.07 5.45
C ASP A 157 10.36 -18.36 4.42
N THR A 158 11.57 -17.90 4.70
CA THR A 158 12.76 -18.20 3.87
C THR A 158 13.71 -19.21 4.52
N GLY A 159 13.50 -19.55 5.79
CA GLY A 159 14.41 -20.37 6.60
C GLY A 159 15.80 -19.77 6.82
N LYS A 160 16.06 -18.53 6.38
CA LYS A 160 17.36 -17.87 6.55
C LYS A 160 17.60 -17.51 8.00
N THR A 161 18.83 -17.71 8.46
CA THR A 161 19.28 -17.38 9.81
C THR A 161 20.41 -16.37 9.79
N VAL A 162 20.62 -15.72 10.93
CA VAL A 162 21.74 -14.81 11.17
C VAL A 162 22.35 -15.10 12.54
N LYS A 163 23.67 -15.01 12.62
CA LYS A 163 24.39 -15.11 13.89
C LYS A 163 24.24 -13.82 14.68
N ALA A 164 23.73 -13.90 15.89
CA ALA A 164 23.63 -12.80 16.84
C ALA A 164 24.51 -13.14 18.06
N GLY A 165 25.80 -12.83 17.97
CA GLY A 165 26.78 -13.25 18.99
C GLY A 165 27.03 -14.75 18.92
N ASN A 166 26.76 -15.47 20.02
CA ASN A 166 26.89 -16.93 20.11
C ASN A 166 25.62 -17.69 19.69
N ASP A 167 24.50 -16.99 19.51
CA ASP A 167 23.21 -17.58 19.17
C ASP A 167 22.89 -17.41 17.68
N GLU A 168 22.11 -18.34 17.15
CA GLU A 168 21.55 -18.29 15.81
C GLU A 168 20.06 -17.94 15.91
N ARG A 169 19.62 -16.93 15.17
CA ARG A 169 18.21 -16.53 15.11
C ARG A 169 17.73 -16.46 13.68
N SER A 170 16.42 -16.59 13.46
CA SER A 170 15.84 -16.38 12.14
C SER A 170 16.11 -14.94 11.67
N LEU A 171 16.29 -14.76 10.37
CA LEU A 171 16.46 -13.45 9.78
C LEU A 171 15.18 -12.60 9.92
N GLU A 172 14.03 -13.26 9.93
CA GLU A 172 12.73 -12.65 10.22
C GLU A 172 12.70 -12.01 11.62
N ASP A 173 13.08 -12.76 12.66
CA ASP A 173 13.12 -12.25 14.03
C ASP A 173 14.15 -11.13 14.17
N ASN A 174 15.28 -11.23 13.47
CA ASN A 174 16.28 -10.18 13.39
C ASN A 174 15.67 -8.88 12.83
N HIS A 175 14.94 -8.95 11.73
CA HIS A 175 14.28 -7.77 11.14
C HIS A 175 13.18 -7.22 12.02
N ARG A 176 12.38 -8.10 12.63
CA ARG A 176 11.31 -7.72 13.56
C ARG A 176 11.86 -6.89 14.71
N GLU A 177 12.95 -7.33 15.33
CA GLU A 177 13.58 -6.61 16.44
C GLU A 177 14.24 -5.29 16.00
N ILE A 178 14.86 -5.24 14.82
CA ILE A 178 15.41 -3.98 14.26
C ILE A 178 14.29 -2.96 14.03
N LEU A 179 13.20 -3.36 13.36
CA LEU A 179 12.05 -2.49 13.08
C LEU A 179 11.36 -2.04 14.37
N LYS A 180 11.17 -2.94 15.32
CA LYS A 180 10.60 -2.61 16.64
C LYS A 180 11.45 -1.59 17.39
N GLY A 181 12.77 -1.76 17.38
CA GLY A 181 13.71 -0.78 17.93
C GLY A 181 13.60 0.58 17.27
N PHE A 182 13.54 0.61 15.93
CA PHE A 182 13.39 1.84 15.16
C PHE A 182 12.06 2.57 15.41
N TYR A 183 10.93 1.87 15.30
CA TYR A 183 9.60 2.46 15.45
C TYR A 183 9.25 2.83 16.90
N SER A 184 9.88 2.19 17.89
CA SER A 184 9.71 2.59 19.29
C SER A 184 10.10 4.04 19.57
N VAL A 185 10.93 4.64 18.70
CA VAL A 185 11.39 6.01 18.88
C VAL A 185 10.27 7.04 18.79
N PHE A 186 9.23 6.77 17.99
CA PHE A 186 8.15 7.71 17.80
C PHE A 186 7.37 7.98 19.08
N LYS A 187 7.33 7.00 20.00
CA LYS A 187 6.75 7.21 21.34
C LYS A 187 7.58 8.18 22.18
N ALA A 188 8.91 8.12 22.07
CA ALA A 188 9.81 9.03 22.78
C ALA A 188 9.81 10.44 22.16
N ALA A 189 9.62 10.53 20.85
CA ALA A 189 9.60 11.78 20.09
C ALA A 189 8.18 12.35 19.86
N ASP A 190 7.17 11.91 20.60
CA ASP A 190 5.75 12.27 20.38
C ASP A 190 5.52 13.81 20.36
N GLN A 191 6.21 14.53 21.25
CA GLN A 191 6.17 16.00 21.32
C GLN A 191 6.76 16.69 20.06
N ASP A 192 7.66 16.00 19.37
CA ASP A 192 8.39 16.48 18.19
C ASP A 192 7.72 16.03 16.89
N LEU A 193 6.60 15.29 16.95
CA LEU A 193 5.89 14.77 15.78
C LEU A 193 4.60 15.56 15.48
N GLN A 194 4.48 15.99 14.22
CA GLN A 194 3.27 16.61 13.67
C GLN A 194 2.37 15.56 13.00
N PHE A 195 2.98 14.70 12.19
CA PHE A 195 2.26 13.73 11.36
C PHE A 195 3.15 12.53 11.04
N VAL A 196 2.59 11.34 11.11
CA VAL A 196 3.24 10.07 10.76
C VAL A 196 2.28 9.25 9.91
N LEU A 197 2.72 8.84 8.72
CA LEU A 197 2.01 7.86 7.90
C LEU A 197 2.90 6.66 7.62
N LEU A 198 2.41 5.48 7.94
CA LEU A 198 3.00 4.21 7.52
C LEU A 198 2.07 3.56 6.49
N THR A 199 2.64 3.15 5.36
CA THR A 199 1.88 2.48 4.32
C THR A 199 2.62 1.28 3.75
N GLY A 200 1.85 0.30 3.27
CA GLY A 200 2.34 -1.00 2.81
C GLY A 200 1.23 -1.83 2.20
N VAL A 201 1.51 -3.10 1.93
CA VAL A 201 0.52 -4.06 1.45
C VAL A 201 -0.11 -4.79 2.64
N THR A 202 0.72 -5.30 3.52
CA THR A 202 0.34 -6.19 4.62
C THR A 202 0.27 -5.44 5.94
N LYS A 203 -0.71 -5.74 6.79
CA LYS A 203 -0.78 -5.36 8.20
C LYS A 203 -0.26 -6.51 9.07
N PHE A 204 1.05 -6.51 9.31
CA PHE A 204 1.61 -7.36 10.36
C PHE A 204 0.99 -6.96 11.71
N SER A 205 0.60 -7.93 12.54
CA SER A 205 -0.03 -7.68 13.83
C SER A 205 0.73 -6.56 14.56
N GLN A 206 0.04 -5.44 14.80
CA GLN A 206 0.69 -4.23 15.32
C GLN A 206 1.39 -4.49 16.66
N VAL A 207 0.96 -5.52 17.39
CA VAL A 207 1.59 -6.00 18.63
C VAL A 207 3.03 -6.49 18.41
N SER A 208 3.39 -6.99 17.23
CA SER A 208 4.71 -7.57 16.98
C SER A 208 5.78 -6.53 16.62
N VAL A 209 5.47 -5.58 15.72
CA VAL A 209 6.43 -4.58 15.20
C VAL A 209 6.25 -3.20 15.83
N PHE A 210 5.04 -2.86 16.29
CA PHE A 210 4.70 -1.56 16.86
C PHE A 210 4.44 -1.60 18.37
N SER A 211 4.80 -2.68 19.09
CA SER A 211 4.61 -2.75 20.55
C SER A 211 5.32 -1.65 21.35
N GLY A 212 6.35 -1.01 20.77
CA GLY A 212 7.02 0.16 21.33
C GLY A 212 6.45 1.52 20.90
N PHE A 213 5.51 1.54 19.95
CA PHE A 213 4.96 2.74 19.32
C PHE A 213 3.51 2.96 19.80
N ASN A 214 3.07 4.22 19.93
CA ASN A 214 1.64 4.51 20.09
C ASN A 214 0.90 3.92 18.88
N GLN A 215 -0.14 3.10 19.11
CA GLN A 215 -0.82 2.37 18.04
C GLN A 215 -1.32 3.34 16.96
N PRO A 216 -0.82 3.22 15.71
CA PRO A 216 -1.32 4.03 14.61
C PRO A 216 -2.80 3.83 14.41
N ASN A 217 -3.52 4.91 14.10
CA ASN A 217 -4.91 4.80 13.68
C ASN A 217 -4.96 4.09 12.32
N ASP A 218 -5.42 2.85 12.30
CA ASP A 218 -5.58 2.06 11.08
C ASP A 218 -6.80 2.55 10.30
N ILE A 219 -6.55 3.26 9.21
CA ILE A 219 -7.58 3.82 8.33
C ILE A 219 -7.89 2.92 7.14
N SER A 220 -7.32 1.70 7.09
CA SER A 220 -7.42 0.82 5.92
C SER A 220 -8.87 0.41 5.63
N MET A 221 -9.67 0.15 6.68
CA MET A 221 -11.10 -0.15 6.54
C MET A 221 -12.01 1.02 6.94
N ALA A 222 -11.46 2.23 7.12
CA ALA A 222 -12.24 3.38 7.54
C ALA A 222 -13.08 3.90 6.36
N PRO A 223 -14.42 3.92 6.46
CA PRO A 223 -15.31 4.36 5.38
C PRO A 223 -14.98 5.72 4.78
N LYS A 224 -14.49 6.64 5.62
CA LYS A 224 -14.12 8.00 5.23
C LYS A 224 -12.98 8.05 4.22
N TYR A 225 -12.10 7.04 4.22
CA TYR A 225 -10.87 6.99 3.44
C TYR A 225 -10.86 5.83 2.44
N ASP A 226 -12.02 5.22 2.14
CA ASP A 226 -12.15 4.13 1.16
C ASP A 226 -11.45 4.47 -0.17
N ALA A 227 -11.76 5.66 -0.68
CA ALA A 227 -11.29 6.16 -1.96
C ALA A 227 -10.02 7.04 -1.88
N LEU A 228 -9.29 7.01 -0.75
CA LEU A 228 -8.04 7.77 -0.59
C LEU A 228 -6.98 7.32 -1.62
N CYS A 229 -6.99 6.04 -1.97
CA CYS A 229 -6.21 5.42 -3.02
C CYS A 229 -7.17 4.72 -4.00
N GLY A 230 -6.75 4.56 -5.26
CA GLY A 230 -7.61 3.99 -6.29
C GLY A 230 -8.45 5.02 -7.06
N VAL A 231 -9.24 4.53 -8.03
CA VAL A 231 -10.14 5.35 -8.85
C VAL A 231 -11.58 4.95 -8.56
N THR A 232 -12.45 5.88 -8.23
CA THR A 232 -13.88 5.60 -8.04
C THR A 232 -14.62 5.58 -9.38
N THR A 233 -15.80 4.96 -9.42
CA THR A 233 -16.70 5.02 -10.60
C THR A 233 -16.96 6.47 -11.06
N LYS A 234 -17.15 7.40 -10.12
CA LYS A 234 -17.37 8.81 -10.43
C LYS A 234 -16.14 9.44 -11.10
N GLU A 235 -14.95 9.20 -10.56
CA GLU A 235 -13.69 9.72 -11.12
C GLU A 235 -13.39 9.10 -12.48
N LEU A 236 -13.66 7.80 -12.65
CA LEU A 236 -13.56 7.12 -13.95
C LEU A 236 -14.42 7.81 -15.01
N HIS A 237 -15.70 8.06 -14.70
CA HIS A 237 -16.64 8.63 -15.66
C HIS A 237 -16.44 10.14 -15.92
N THR A 238 -15.70 10.84 -15.05
CA THR A 238 -15.49 12.29 -15.18
C THR A 238 -14.10 12.61 -15.71
N VAL A 239 -13.05 12.13 -15.04
CA VAL A 239 -11.66 12.41 -15.39
C VAL A 239 -11.23 11.67 -16.66
N PHE A 240 -11.73 10.45 -16.86
CA PHE A 240 -11.34 9.59 -18.00
C PHE A 240 -12.43 9.47 -19.07
N ALA A 241 -13.40 10.40 -19.12
CA ALA A 241 -14.47 10.35 -20.12
C ALA A 241 -13.92 10.31 -21.56
N GLU A 242 -12.92 11.14 -21.86
CA GLU A 242 -12.23 11.15 -23.16
C GLU A 242 -11.51 9.82 -23.44
N GLY A 243 -10.73 9.32 -22.47
CA GLY A 243 -10.03 8.04 -22.61
C GLY A 243 -10.95 6.84 -22.80
N ILE A 244 -12.15 6.87 -22.19
CA ILE A 244 -13.20 5.86 -22.40
C ILE A 244 -13.73 5.92 -23.83
N SER A 245 -13.98 7.13 -24.36
CA SER A 245 -14.44 7.31 -25.73
C SER A 245 -13.39 6.85 -26.75
N GLU A 246 -12.12 7.25 -26.58
CA GLU A 246 -11.02 6.81 -27.44
C GLU A 246 -10.88 5.29 -27.46
N LEU A 247 -10.92 4.65 -26.27
CA LEU A 247 -10.85 3.19 -26.14
C LEU A 247 -12.07 2.49 -26.74
N ALA A 248 -13.26 3.09 -26.61
CA ALA A 248 -14.48 2.55 -27.22
C ALA A 248 -14.41 2.58 -28.75
N GLU A 249 -13.94 3.69 -29.32
CA GLU A 249 -13.75 3.84 -30.76
C GLU A 249 -12.72 2.86 -31.31
N SER A 250 -11.57 2.69 -30.63
CA SER A 250 -10.52 1.78 -31.07
C SER A 250 -10.95 0.31 -31.05
N LEU A 251 -11.81 -0.08 -30.10
CA LEU A 251 -12.36 -1.44 -30.02
C LEU A 251 -13.72 -1.61 -30.74
N GLY A 252 -14.21 -0.58 -31.44
CA GLY A 252 -15.45 -0.66 -32.21
C GLY A 252 -16.71 -0.87 -31.37
N THR A 253 -16.76 -0.29 -30.17
CA THR A 253 -17.88 -0.41 -29.23
C THR A 253 -18.41 0.96 -28.79
N THR A 254 -19.45 0.99 -27.96
CA THR A 254 -20.00 2.24 -27.42
C THR A 254 -19.31 2.63 -26.12
N ALA A 255 -19.31 3.92 -25.76
CA ALA A 255 -18.77 4.38 -24.48
C ALA A 255 -19.45 3.72 -23.26
N GLU A 256 -20.75 3.42 -23.35
CA GLU A 256 -21.48 2.72 -22.29
C GLU A 256 -21.09 1.25 -22.18
N ASP A 257 -20.87 0.58 -23.31
CA ASP A 257 -20.36 -0.80 -23.32
C ASP A 257 -18.93 -0.85 -22.79
N MET A 258 -18.11 0.13 -23.14
CA MET A 258 -16.74 0.27 -22.64
C MET A 258 -16.71 0.44 -21.12
N LYS A 259 -17.56 1.29 -20.54
CA LYS A 259 -17.70 1.41 -19.08
C LYS A 259 -18.04 0.07 -18.43
N ARG A 260 -18.94 -0.73 -19.03
CA ARG A 260 -19.29 -2.06 -18.51
C ARG A 260 -18.11 -3.04 -18.60
N GLN A 261 -17.34 -3.00 -19.69
CA GLN A 261 -16.15 -3.83 -19.84
C GLN A 261 -15.05 -3.46 -18.85
N LEU A 262 -14.76 -2.16 -18.68
CA LEU A 262 -13.82 -1.65 -17.67
C LEU A 262 -14.26 -2.02 -16.26
N LYS A 263 -15.56 -1.91 -15.95
CA LYS A 263 -16.12 -2.35 -14.65
C LYS A 263 -15.87 -3.84 -14.41
N ARG A 264 -16.23 -4.69 -15.38
CA ARG A 264 -16.02 -6.15 -15.25
C ARG A 264 -14.55 -6.53 -15.09
N GLN A 265 -13.65 -5.82 -15.78
CA GLN A 265 -12.24 -6.19 -15.83
C GLN A 265 -11.43 -5.60 -14.67
N TYR A 266 -11.69 -4.36 -14.23
CA TYR A 266 -10.80 -3.60 -13.34
C TYR A 266 -11.45 -3.05 -12.05
N ASP A 267 -12.79 -3.07 -11.93
CA ASP A 267 -13.51 -2.64 -10.72
C ASP A 267 -13.52 -3.73 -9.65
N GLY A 268 -14.18 -3.44 -8.54
CA GLY A 268 -14.72 -4.45 -7.65
C GLY A 268 -13.94 -4.60 -6.36
N TYR A 269 -13.05 -3.66 -6.06
CA TYR A 269 -12.39 -3.56 -4.76
C TYR A 269 -13.22 -2.70 -3.81
N HIS A 270 -13.51 -3.28 -2.64
CA HIS A 270 -14.21 -2.62 -1.55
C HIS A 270 -13.40 -2.78 -0.26
N PHE A 271 -13.16 -1.67 0.44
CA PHE A 271 -12.28 -1.63 1.62
C PHE A 271 -13.03 -1.49 2.94
N SER A 272 -14.31 -1.10 2.90
CA SER A 272 -15.15 -1.00 4.09
C SER A 272 -16.57 -1.46 3.82
N ARG A 273 -17.37 -1.52 4.90
CA ARG A 273 -18.81 -1.79 4.83
C ARG A 273 -19.62 -0.83 3.95
N MET A 274 -19.06 0.31 3.56
CA MET A 274 -19.74 1.25 2.66
C MET A 274 -19.72 0.78 1.20
N MET A 275 -18.88 -0.20 0.85
CA MET A 275 -18.87 -0.80 -0.48
C MET A 275 -18.68 0.23 -1.59
N THR A 276 -17.82 1.23 -1.37
CA THR A 276 -17.44 2.19 -2.41
C THR A 276 -16.68 1.48 -3.53
N ASP A 277 -17.20 1.50 -4.76
CA ASP A 277 -16.53 0.92 -5.93
C ASP A 277 -15.18 1.61 -6.20
N VAL A 278 -14.09 0.86 -6.07
CA VAL A 278 -12.73 1.31 -6.37
C VAL A 278 -12.07 0.40 -7.41
N TYR A 279 -11.50 1.03 -8.43
CA TYR A 279 -10.77 0.40 -9.51
C TYR A 279 -9.27 0.47 -9.24
N ASN A 280 -8.54 -0.52 -9.76
CA ASN A 280 -7.08 -0.49 -9.78
C ASN A 280 -6.57 0.60 -10.76
N PRO A 281 -5.87 1.65 -10.29
CA PRO A 281 -5.37 2.71 -11.16
C PRO A 281 -4.41 2.22 -12.23
N PHE A 282 -3.52 1.27 -11.90
CA PHE A 282 -2.49 0.84 -12.84
C PHE A 282 -3.09 0.10 -14.03
N SER A 283 -4.01 -0.83 -13.80
CA SER A 283 -4.69 -1.56 -14.89
C SER A 283 -5.50 -0.62 -15.76
N LEU A 284 -6.24 0.32 -15.17
CA LEU A 284 -6.99 1.34 -15.92
C LEU A 284 -6.08 2.22 -16.79
N LEU A 285 -5.01 2.76 -16.21
CA LEU A 285 -4.08 3.63 -16.94
C LEU A 285 -3.40 2.86 -18.08
N LYS A 286 -3.01 1.60 -17.85
CA LYS A 286 -2.45 0.74 -18.91
C LYS A 286 -3.46 0.44 -20.01
N ALA A 287 -4.74 0.25 -19.68
CA ALA A 287 -5.77 0.00 -20.67
C ALA A 287 -5.97 1.20 -21.60
N PHE A 288 -6.02 2.42 -21.04
CA PHE A 288 -6.14 3.63 -21.83
C PHE A 288 -4.87 3.94 -22.66
N ASP A 289 -3.69 3.72 -22.11
CA ASP A 289 -2.42 3.94 -22.81
C ASP A 289 -2.20 2.95 -23.96
N ASN A 290 -2.52 1.67 -23.73
CA ASN A 290 -2.37 0.62 -24.72
C ASN A 290 -3.55 0.56 -25.72
N GLN A 291 -4.64 1.28 -25.46
CA GLN A 291 -5.90 1.16 -26.20
C GLN A 291 -6.41 -0.29 -26.27
N ASP A 292 -6.31 -1.02 -25.16
CA ASP A 292 -6.71 -2.43 -25.09
C ASP A 292 -7.04 -2.88 -23.66
N ILE A 293 -7.96 -3.84 -23.52
CA ILE A 293 -8.37 -4.42 -22.24
C ILE A 293 -7.64 -5.74 -22.04
N ARG A 294 -6.66 -5.76 -21.13
CA ARG A 294 -5.86 -6.95 -20.79
C ARG A 294 -5.66 -7.11 -19.29
N ASP A 295 -5.04 -8.23 -18.91
CA ASP A 295 -4.60 -8.53 -17.55
C ASP A 295 -3.22 -7.87 -17.30
N PHE A 296 -3.22 -6.60 -16.89
CA PHE A 296 -2.03 -5.79 -16.61
C PHE A 296 -1.50 -5.94 -15.18
N TRP A 297 -2.36 -6.13 -14.19
CA TRP A 297 -1.99 -6.21 -12.78
C TRP A 297 -1.16 -7.45 -12.48
N PHE A 298 -1.60 -8.61 -12.96
CA PHE A 298 -0.92 -9.89 -12.70
C PHE A 298 0.51 -9.93 -13.28
N GLN A 299 0.73 -9.31 -14.44
CA GLN A 299 2.05 -9.23 -15.08
C GLN A 299 3.08 -8.44 -14.25
N THR A 300 2.65 -7.66 -13.24
CA THR A 300 3.55 -6.86 -12.41
C THR A 300 4.21 -7.60 -11.25
N GLY A 301 3.97 -8.91 -11.13
CA GLY A 301 4.66 -9.82 -10.21
C GLY A 301 3.89 -10.06 -8.92
N THR A 302 3.39 -11.28 -8.77
CA THR A 302 2.88 -11.82 -7.50
C THR A 302 3.97 -11.72 -6.42
N PRO A 303 3.64 -11.30 -5.18
CA PRO A 303 4.62 -11.34 -4.09
C PRO A 303 5.21 -12.75 -3.96
N SER A 304 6.53 -12.86 -3.96
CA SER A 304 7.22 -14.16 -3.82
C SER A 304 6.83 -14.88 -2.53
N TYR A 305 6.47 -14.12 -1.49
CA TYR A 305 5.95 -14.66 -0.25
C TYR A 305 4.56 -15.31 -0.39
N LEU A 306 3.64 -14.73 -1.16
CA LEU A 306 2.32 -15.35 -1.37
C LEU A 306 2.46 -16.70 -2.06
N LEU A 307 3.39 -16.81 -3.01
CA LEU A 307 3.72 -18.09 -3.65
C LEU A 307 4.23 -19.13 -2.64
N ARG A 308 5.14 -18.74 -1.73
CA ARG A 308 5.63 -19.64 -0.66
C ARG A 308 4.49 -20.07 0.27
N LEU A 309 3.67 -19.13 0.69
CA LEU A 309 2.53 -19.39 1.58
C LEU A 309 1.51 -20.35 0.95
N LEU A 310 1.25 -20.22 -0.36
CA LEU A 310 0.35 -21.13 -1.07
C LEU A 310 0.96 -22.52 -1.30
N ASP A 311 2.29 -22.65 -1.37
CA ASP A 311 2.99 -23.94 -1.48
C ASP A 311 2.92 -24.75 -0.17
N HIS A 312 2.90 -24.07 0.98
CA HIS A 312 2.86 -24.70 2.30
C HIS A 312 1.44 -24.86 2.87
N CYS A 313 0.44 -24.19 2.31
CA CYS A 313 -0.92 -24.26 2.82
C CYS A 313 -1.71 -25.43 2.23
N GLU A 314 -2.21 -26.32 3.09
CA GLU A 314 -3.11 -27.41 2.70
C GLU A 314 -4.56 -26.94 2.44
N GLU A 315 -4.91 -25.70 2.79
CA GLU A 315 -6.26 -25.17 2.57
C GLU A 315 -6.51 -24.93 1.08
N ASN A 316 -7.59 -25.52 0.56
CA ASN A 316 -8.01 -25.27 -0.81
C ASN A 316 -8.56 -23.85 -0.91
N VAL A 317 -7.94 -23.00 -1.73
CA VAL A 317 -8.35 -21.58 -1.83
C VAL A 317 -9.80 -21.41 -2.32
N ASN A 318 -10.36 -22.40 -3.01
CA ASN A 318 -11.78 -22.42 -3.35
C ASN A 318 -12.70 -22.41 -2.10
N GLU A 319 -12.18 -22.79 -0.94
CA GLU A 319 -12.87 -22.72 0.34
C GLU A 319 -12.73 -21.36 1.04
N LEU A 320 -11.91 -20.45 0.50
CA LEU A 320 -11.71 -19.09 1.04
C LEU A 320 -12.62 -18.04 0.38
N VAL A 321 -13.25 -18.41 -0.74
CA VAL A 321 -14.06 -17.53 -1.59
C VAL A 321 -15.54 -17.73 -1.29
N GLY A 322 -16.33 -16.66 -1.35
CA GLY A 322 -17.79 -16.72 -1.19
C GLY A 322 -18.24 -17.02 0.24
N ARG A 323 -17.37 -16.78 1.22
CA ARG A 323 -17.64 -17.01 2.65
C ARG A 323 -17.61 -15.71 3.45
N TYR A 324 -18.31 -15.74 4.58
CA TYR A 324 -18.34 -14.66 5.56
C TYR A 324 -17.24 -14.87 6.61
N TYR A 325 -16.51 -13.81 6.91
CA TYR A 325 -15.40 -13.79 7.86
C TYR A 325 -15.52 -12.62 8.82
N ASP A 326 -15.01 -12.79 10.04
CA ASP A 326 -14.78 -11.67 10.94
C ASP A 326 -13.61 -10.82 10.43
N ALA A 327 -13.68 -9.50 10.63
CA ALA A 327 -12.63 -8.57 10.18
C ALA A 327 -11.22 -8.99 10.64
N GLN A 328 -11.10 -9.51 11.87
CA GLN A 328 -9.80 -9.92 12.42
C GLN A 328 -9.16 -11.08 11.66
N GLU A 329 -9.95 -11.90 10.96
CA GLU A 329 -9.45 -13.08 10.26
C GLU A 329 -8.72 -12.75 8.96
N PHE A 330 -8.99 -11.58 8.36
CA PHE A 330 -8.38 -11.15 7.09
C PHE A 330 -7.64 -9.80 7.18
N VAL A 331 -7.85 -9.04 8.25
CA VAL A 331 -7.13 -7.77 8.48
C VAL A 331 -5.86 -7.98 9.30
N ASP A 332 -5.89 -8.84 10.30
CA ASP A 332 -4.75 -9.00 11.21
C ASP A 332 -3.94 -10.24 10.83
N TYR A 333 -2.75 -10.02 10.26
CA TYR A 333 -1.84 -11.13 10.01
C TYR A 333 -1.02 -11.43 11.26
N LYS A 334 -1.18 -12.66 11.76
CA LYS A 334 -0.44 -13.23 12.88
C LYS A 334 0.64 -14.15 12.30
N ALA A 335 1.90 -13.72 12.35
CA ALA A 335 3.03 -14.45 11.75
C ALA A 335 3.26 -15.84 12.38
N ASP A 336 2.69 -16.09 13.55
CA ASP A 336 2.71 -17.37 14.28
C ASP A 336 1.67 -18.39 13.78
N VAL A 337 0.75 -17.99 12.88
CA VAL A 337 -0.24 -18.89 12.28
C VAL A 337 -0.24 -18.69 10.77
N GLU A 338 0.16 -19.71 10.02
CA GLU A 338 0.13 -19.73 8.55
C GLU A 338 -1.31 -19.73 8.03
N LYS A 339 -1.98 -18.58 8.13
CA LYS A 339 -3.28 -18.36 7.50
C LYS A 339 -3.08 -17.61 6.19
N PRO A 340 -3.46 -18.19 5.05
CA PRO A 340 -3.33 -17.53 3.76
C PRO A 340 -4.31 -16.36 3.60
N LEU A 341 -5.46 -16.41 4.29
CA LEU A 341 -6.56 -15.46 4.09
C LEU A 341 -6.17 -13.98 4.23
N PRO A 342 -5.52 -13.51 5.33
CA PRO A 342 -5.09 -12.13 5.42
C PRO A 342 -4.17 -11.71 4.28
N MET A 343 -3.25 -12.60 3.86
CA MET A 343 -2.30 -12.29 2.81
C MET A 343 -2.97 -12.20 1.45
N ILE A 344 -3.88 -13.12 1.12
CA ILE A 344 -4.65 -13.11 -0.12
C ILE A 344 -5.51 -11.83 -0.21
N TYR A 345 -6.20 -11.46 0.87
CA TYR A 345 -6.99 -10.23 0.93
C TYR A 345 -6.12 -8.97 0.79
N GLN A 346 -5.08 -8.83 1.61
CA GLN A 346 -4.26 -7.62 1.68
C GLN A 346 -3.43 -7.39 0.42
N SER A 347 -3.01 -8.47 -0.24
CA SER A 347 -2.33 -8.39 -1.55
C SER A 347 -3.28 -8.09 -2.72
N GLY A 348 -4.61 -8.12 -2.50
CA GLY A 348 -5.63 -7.71 -3.47
C GLY A 348 -6.21 -8.82 -4.32
N TYR A 349 -6.01 -10.09 -3.94
CA TYR A 349 -6.67 -11.21 -4.62
C TYR A 349 -8.11 -11.41 -4.15
N LEU A 350 -8.40 -11.07 -2.89
CA LEU A 350 -9.77 -11.02 -2.37
C LEU A 350 -10.14 -9.59 -1.97
N THR A 351 -11.44 -9.34 -1.94
CA THR A 351 -12.02 -8.08 -1.50
C THR A 351 -13.38 -8.32 -0.86
N ILE A 352 -13.93 -7.28 -0.24
CA ILE A 352 -15.26 -7.37 0.38
C ILE A 352 -16.31 -7.35 -0.73
N LYS A 353 -17.29 -8.26 -0.70
CA LYS A 353 -18.47 -8.27 -1.59
C LYS A 353 -19.79 -8.06 -0.86
N GLY A 354 -19.78 -8.09 0.47
CA GLY A 354 -20.95 -7.90 1.29
C GLY A 354 -20.59 -7.75 2.76
N TYR A 355 -21.53 -7.22 3.53
CA TYR A 355 -21.40 -7.08 4.97
C TYR A 355 -22.74 -7.46 5.61
N ASP A 356 -22.69 -8.42 6.52
CA ASP A 356 -23.82 -8.81 7.35
C ASP A 356 -23.74 -8.01 8.68
N PRO A 357 -24.67 -7.07 8.94
CA PRO A 357 -24.63 -6.26 10.14
C PRO A 357 -25.06 -7.02 11.41
N ASP A 358 -25.80 -8.12 11.29
CA ASP A 358 -26.34 -8.87 12.43
C ASP A 358 -25.24 -9.71 13.09
N VAL A 359 -24.41 -10.36 12.27
CA VAL A 359 -23.24 -11.13 12.75
C VAL A 359 -21.92 -10.36 12.64
N ARG A 360 -21.93 -9.17 12.02
CA ARG A 360 -20.76 -8.28 11.79
C ARG A 360 -19.65 -8.92 10.94
N GLN A 361 -20.04 -9.75 9.98
CA GLN A 361 -19.12 -10.47 9.11
C GLN A 361 -19.08 -9.89 7.70
N PHE A 362 -17.96 -10.09 7.01
CA PHE A 362 -17.72 -9.63 5.65
C PHE A 362 -17.67 -10.82 4.69
N LEU A 363 -18.46 -10.75 3.63
CA LEU A 363 -18.34 -11.68 2.51
C LEU A 363 -17.09 -11.33 1.71
N LEU A 364 -16.20 -12.30 1.49
CA LEU A 364 -15.00 -12.11 0.67
C LEU A 364 -15.10 -12.88 -0.65
N ASP A 365 -14.69 -12.24 -1.74
CA ASP A 365 -14.61 -12.84 -3.08
C ASP A 365 -13.56 -12.13 -3.93
N PHE A 366 -13.30 -12.62 -5.14
CA PHE A 366 -12.44 -11.97 -6.11
C PHE A 366 -13.01 -10.62 -6.56
N PRO A 367 -12.16 -9.60 -6.77
CA PRO A 367 -12.61 -8.28 -7.19
C PRO A 367 -13.19 -8.28 -8.59
N ASN A 368 -12.49 -8.88 -9.57
CA ASN A 368 -12.78 -8.81 -10.99
C ASN A 368 -12.18 -9.96 -11.80
N ALA A 369 -12.51 -9.98 -13.10
CA ALA A 369 -12.05 -10.98 -14.05
C ALA A 369 -10.53 -11.04 -14.21
N GLU A 370 -9.81 -9.90 -14.13
CA GLU A 370 -8.35 -9.85 -14.21
C GLU A 370 -7.71 -10.65 -13.06
N VAL A 371 -8.19 -10.41 -11.84
CA VAL A 371 -7.65 -11.08 -10.65
C VAL A 371 -8.04 -12.55 -10.63
N ILE A 372 -9.25 -12.92 -11.03
CA ILE A 372 -9.67 -14.33 -11.14
C ILE A 372 -8.71 -15.09 -12.07
N LYS A 373 -8.47 -14.58 -13.29
CA LYS A 373 -7.58 -15.21 -14.27
C LYS A 373 -6.13 -15.27 -13.77
N GLY A 374 -5.65 -14.18 -13.17
CA GLY A 374 -4.33 -14.12 -12.56
C GLY A 374 -4.16 -15.15 -11.45
N PHE A 375 -5.13 -15.26 -10.56
CA PHE A 375 -5.10 -16.19 -9.45
C PHE A 375 -5.17 -17.66 -9.91
N ILE A 376 -6.03 -17.97 -10.89
CA ILE A 376 -6.08 -19.31 -11.48
C ILE A 376 -4.74 -19.66 -12.15
N SER A 377 -4.12 -18.70 -12.84
CA SER A 377 -2.81 -18.90 -13.47
C SER A 377 -1.71 -19.14 -12.43
N LEU A 378 -1.79 -18.48 -11.27
CA LEU A 378 -0.89 -18.67 -10.14
C LEU A 378 -0.99 -20.08 -9.58
N LEU A 379 -2.22 -20.49 -9.20
CA LEU A 379 -2.48 -21.83 -8.71
C LEU A 379 -2.08 -22.88 -9.74
N SER A 380 -2.36 -22.63 -11.02
CA SER A 380 -1.99 -23.52 -12.11
C SER A 380 -0.48 -23.67 -12.24
N ALA A 381 0.30 -22.59 -12.12
CA ALA A 381 1.76 -22.66 -12.24
C ALA A 381 2.40 -23.48 -11.11
N ASP A 382 1.87 -23.37 -9.89
CA ASP A 382 2.30 -24.20 -8.75
C ASP A 382 1.79 -25.64 -8.87
N TYR A 383 0.52 -25.83 -9.30
CA TYR A 383 -0.06 -27.14 -9.57
C TYR A 383 0.61 -27.85 -10.75
N PHE A 384 1.15 -27.14 -11.75
CA PHE A 384 1.89 -27.73 -12.88
C PHE A 384 3.35 -28.04 -12.59
N LYS A 385 3.88 -27.68 -11.42
CA LYS A 385 5.03 -28.45 -10.89
C LYS A 385 4.63 -29.90 -10.56
N SER A 386 3.33 -30.21 -10.50
CA SER A 386 2.76 -31.55 -10.33
C SER A 386 1.49 -31.82 -11.19
N LYS A 387 1.70 -32.00 -12.52
CA LYS A 387 0.80 -32.63 -13.54
C LYS A 387 -0.23 -31.73 -14.28
N GLU A 388 -0.24 -31.89 -15.61
CA GLU A 388 -1.12 -31.33 -16.69
C GLU A 388 -2.64 -31.41 -16.36
N SER A 389 -3.59 -30.50 -16.70
CA SER A 389 -3.79 -29.49 -17.76
C SER A 389 -4.81 -28.38 -17.33
N ALA A 390 -4.62 -27.08 -17.64
CA ALA A 390 -5.52 -25.98 -17.18
C ALA A 390 -6.36 -25.29 -18.27
N SER A 391 -6.19 -25.62 -19.56
CA SER A 391 -6.81 -24.85 -20.63
C SER A 391 -8.34 -24.99 -20.72
N SER A 392 -8.95 -26.06 -20.18
CA SER A 392 -10.40 -26.26 -20.29
C SER A 392 -11.23 -25.68 -19.14
N ALA A 393 -10.67 -25.47 -17.95
CA ALA A 393 -11.39 -24.93 -16.80
C ALA A 393 -11.60 -23.41 -16.87
N VAL A 394 -10.66 -22.69 -17.50
CA VAL A 394 -10.68 -21.23 -17.67
C VAL A 394 -11.90 -20.73 -18.46
N ALA A 395 -12.41 -21.54 -19.39
CA ALA A 395 -13.56 -21.16 -20.22
C ALA A 395 -14.89 -21.18 -19.45
N GLN A 396 -15.03 -22.02 -18.42
CA GLN A 396 -16.32 -22.20 -17.73
C GLN A 396 -16.54 -21.21 -16.58
N MET A 397 -15.51 -20.77 -15.86
CA MET A 397 -15.67 -19.81 -14.74
C MET A 397 -15.75 -18.34 -15.18
N VAL A 398 -15.20 -17.98 -16.35
CA VAL A 398 -15.24 -16.58 -16.84
C VAL A 398 -16.62 -16.22 -17.43
N LEU A 399 -17.47 -17.21 -17.74
CA LEU A 399 -18.77 -17.03 -18.38
C LEU A 399 -19.98 -17.11 -17.43
N ALA A 400 -19.76 -17.40 -16.14
CA ALA A 400 -20.76 -17.26 -15.07
C ALA A 400 -20.59 -15.88 -14.40
#